data_AF-A0A0M5ISR5-F1
#
_entry.id   AF-A0A0M5ISR5-F1
#
_cell.length_a   1.000
_cell.length_b   1.000
_cell.length_c   1.000
_cell.angle_alpha   90.00
_cell.angle_beta   90.00
_cell.angle_gamma   90.00
#
_symmetry.space_group_name_H-M   'P 1'
#
loop_
_entity.id
_entity.type
_entity.pdbx_description
1 polymer ?
#
loop_
_entity_poly.entity_id
_entity_poly.type
_entity_poly.pdbx_seq_one_letter_code
_entity_poly.pdbx_strand_id
1 'polypeptide(L)'
;MTELPPLTERSAGAIRIGPRAGIVIALAAFLGLVAFFWPFLVAPGKLGANYAPPLIFGVLLVLVLCVVISEISEGGINSKALAMLGVLSAVNAALRPLGAGTAGIETVFFVLVLAGRVYGPGFGFTLGCTSLFASALITGGVGPWMPYQMFGCAFVGMLAGLLPRATGRREVMMLAVYGSLSGYLFGFLLNLSFWPFSVDPNSSIAYLPGLPFTEQWQRYLAFDVATSLGWDTGRAVTNFLCITLAGPAVLTTFRRAARRARFRAPVRFAAPKG
;
A
#
# COMPACT_ATOMS: atom_id res chain seq x y z
N MET A 1 24.28 42.03 -12.52
CA MET A 1 24.14 40.67 -13.05
C MET A 1 23.92 39.77 -11.84
N THR A 2 22.66 39.63 -11.42
CA THR A 2 22.30 39.03 -10.13
C THR A 2 21.92 37.58 -10.37
N GLU A 3 22.76 36.65 -9.93
CA GLU A 3 22.50 35.23 -10.07
C GLU A 3 21.25 34.86 -9.25
N LEU A 4 20.24 34.31 -9.93
CA LEU A 4 19.09 33.70 -9.28
C LEU A 4 19.54 32.42 -8.58
N PRO A 5 19.18 32.19 -7.30
CA PRO A 5 19.54 30.96 -6.61
C PRO A 5 18.91 29.74 -7.32
N PRO A 6 19.60 28.58 -7.33
CA PRO A 6 19.07 27.38 -7.97
C PRO A 6 17.78 26.99 -7.26
N LEU A 7 16.66 27.08 -8.00
CA LEU A 7 15.38 26.56 -7.55
C LEU A 7 15.55 25.07 -7.28
N THR A 8 15.71 24.72 -6.02
CA THR A 8 15.64 23.34 -5.56
C THR A 8 14.19 22.93 -5.77
N GLU A 9 13.83 22.52 -6.99
CA GLU A 9 12.50 22.03 -7.30
C GLU A 9 12.27 20.82 -6.40
N ARG A 10 11.54 21.02 -5.29
CA ARG A 10 10.89 19.94 -4.59
C ARG A 10 10.12 19.18 -5.67
N SER A 11 10.57 17.96 -5.96
CA SER A 11 9.85 17.03 -6.82
C SER A 11 8.49 16.77 -6.17
N ALA A 12 7.53 17.66 -6.42
CA ALA A 12 6.19 17.56 -5.89
C ALA A 12 5.57 16.30 -6.49
N GLY A 13 5.11 15.37 -5.66
CA GLY A 13 4.37 14.20 -6.12
C GLY A 13 3.25 14.60 -7.08
N ALA A 14 2.83 13.65 -7.92
CA ALA A 14 1.71 13.89 -8.84
C ALA A 14 0.41 14.24 -8.09
N ILE A 15 0.32 13.82 -6.82
CA ILE A 15 -0.64 14.31 -5.84
C ILE A 15 0.11 15.23 -4.87
N ARG A 16 -0.26 16.52 -4.82
CA ARG A 16 0.20 17.41 -3.76
C ARG A 16 -0.56 17.06 -2.49
N ILE A 17 0.11 16.40 -1.56
CA ILE A 17 -0.45 16.19 -0.22
C ILE A 17 -0.40 17.54 0.49
N GLY A 18 -1.54 18.22 0.56
CA GLY A 18 -1.71 19.36 1.46
C GLY A 18 -1.55 18.90 2.92
N PRO A 19 -1.25 19.81 3.86
CA PRO A 19 -1.04 19.46 5.26
C PRO A 19 -2.24 18.71 5.86
N ARG A 20 -3.48 19.07 5.47
CA ARG A 20 -4.71 18.37 5.87
C ARG A 20 -4.76 16.93 5.38
N ALA A 21 -4.60 16.71 4.08
CA ALA A 21 -4.57 15.37 3.49
C ALA A 21 -3.44 14.52 4.08
N GLY A 22 -2.30 15.12 4.42
CA GLY A 22 -1.18 14.43 5.09
C GLY A 22 -1.56 13.92 6.48
N ILE A 23 -2.25 14.75 7.28
CA ILE A 23 -2.77 14.36 8.59
C ILE A 23 -3.78 13.22 8.44
N VAL A 24 -4.70 13.33 7.49
CA VAL A 24 -5.74 12.30 7.25
C VAL A 24 -5.11 10.96 6.86
N ILE A 25 -4.12 10.96 5.94
CA ILE A 25 -3.39 9.74 5.56
C ILE A 25 -2.61 9.17 6.75
N ALA A 26 -1.97 10.02 7.57
CA ALA A 26 -1.22 9.56 8.75
C ALA A 26 -2.13 8.94 9.80
N LEU A 27 -3.28 9.56 10.09
CA LEU A 27 -4.29 9.01 11.00
C LEU A 27 -4.85 7.70 10.45
N ALA A 28 -5.14 7.63 9.15
CA ALA A 28 -5.60 6.42 8.52
C ALA A 28 -4.57 5.29 8.59
N ALA A 29 -3.29 5.60 8.36
CA ALA A 29 -2.23 4.62 8.47
C ALA A 29 -2.04 4.14 9.92
N PHE A 30 -2.16 5.03 10.90
CA PHE A 30 -2.15 4.67 12.31
C PHE A 30 -3.33 3.77 12.68
N LEU A 31 -4.56 4.14 12.30
CA LEU A 31 -5.74 3.31 12.53
C LEU A 31 -5.67 1.96 11.81
N GLY A 32 -5.10 1.93 10.60
CA GLY A 32 -4.77 0.72 9.86
C GLY A 32 -3.86 -0.20 10.66
N LEU A 33 -2.77 0.34 11.21
CA LEU A 33 -1.85 -0.41 12.04
C LEU A 33 -2.53 -0.92 13.32
N VAL A 34 -3.29 -0.08 14.01
CA VAL A 34 -4.07 -0.47 15.20
C VAL A 34 -5.05 -1.60 14.87
N ALA A 35 -5.74 -1.52 13.73
CA ALA A 35 -6.65 -2.55 13.28
C ALA A 35 -5.94 -3.88 12.97
N PHE A 36 -4.73 -3.87 12.39
CA PHE A 36 -3.94 -5.10 12.21
C PHE A 36 -3.56 -5.75 13.54
N PHE A 37 -3.23 -4.94 14.54
CA PHE A 37 -2.82 -5.40 15.87
C PHE A 37 -4.00 -5.64 16.82
N TRP A 38 -5.24 -5.66 16.32
CA TRP A 38 -6.44 -5.90 17.12
C TRP A 38 -6.35 -7.14 18.04
N PRO A 39 -5.70 -8.27 17.69
CA PRO A 39 -5.64 -9.44 18.57
C PRO A 39 -4.92 -9.17 19.90
N PHE A 40 -4.05 -8.16 19.94
CA PHE A 40 -3.33 -7.75 21.16
C PHE A 40 -4.09 -6.66 21.94
N LEU A 41 -5.04 -5.99 21.31
CA LEU A 41 -5.80 -4.88 21.90
C LEU A 41 -7.11 -5.37 22.53
N VAL A 42 -7.70 -6.40 21.92
CA VAL A 42 -9.01 -6.94 22.29
C VAL A 42 -8.88 -8.43 22.50
N ALA A 43 -9.00 -8.89 23.75
CA ALA A 43 -9.05 -10.32 24.05
C ALA A 43 -10.30 -10.96 23.40
N PRO A 44 -10.15 -11.98 22.54
CA PRO A 44 -11.26 -12.79 22.04
C PRO A 44 -12.06 -13.37 23.20
N GLY A 45 -13.39 -13.23 23.15
CA GLY A 45 -14.32 -13.57 24.23
C GLY A 45 -14.99 -12.37 24.90
N LYS A 46 -14.46 -11.15 24.77
CA LYS A 46 -15.16 -9.90 25.21
C LYS A 46 -16.21 -9.41 24.21
N LEU A 47 -16.03 -9.72 22.93
CA LEU A 47 -17.00 -9.52 21.85
C LEU A 47 -17.48 -10.91 21.45
N GLY A 48 -18.76 -11.20 21.70
CA GLY A 48 -19.36 -12.55 21.77
C GLY A 48 -19.37 -13.41 20.50
N ALA A 49 -18.54 -13.15 19.49
CA ALA A 49 -18.38 -14.02 18.34
C ALA A 49 -16.94 -13.96 17.81
N ASN A 50 -16.38 -15.12 17.46
CA ASN A 50 -15.02 -15.23 16.90
C ASN A 50 -14.80 -14.23 15.75
N TYR A 51 -15.77 -14.04 14.85
CA TYR A 51 -15.59 -13.14 13.69
C TYR A 51 -15.92 -11.66 13.93
N ALA A 52 -16.49 -11.27 15.08
CA ALA A 52 -16.96 -9.91 15.30
C ALA A 52 -15.85 -8.85 15.28
N PRO A 53 -14.70 -9.04 15.96
CA PRO A 53 -13.64 -8.03 15.93
C PRO A 53 -13.06 -7.78 14.53
N PRO A 54 -12.65 -8.80 13.74
CA PRO A 54 -12.16 -8.57 12.38
C PRO A 54 -13.17 -7.83 11.49
N LEU A 55 -14.46 -8.16 11.62
CA LEU A 55 -15.55 -7.49 10.91
C LEU A 55 -15.65 -6.01 11.28
N ILE A 56 -15.70 -5.69 12.58
CA ILE A 56 -15.83 -4.31 13.08
C ILE A 56 -14.64 -3.47 12.62
N PHE A 57 -13.41 -3.97 12.81
CA PHE A 57 -12.21 -3.28 12.37
C PHE A 57 -12.14 -3.20 10.84
N GLY A 58 -12.57 -4.22 10.12
CA GLY A 58 -12.70 -4.19 8.65
C GLY A 58 -13.62 -3.07 8.17
N VAL A 59 -14.82 -2.95 8.77
CA VAL A 59 -15.77 -1.86 8.45
C VAL A 59 -15.19 -0.50 8.80
N LEU A 60 -14.54 -0.37 9.97
CA LEU A 60 -13.88 0.87 10.37
C LEU A 60 -12.81 1.27 9.35
N LEU A 61 -12.00 0.32 8.87
CA LEU A 61 -11.01 0.56 7.82
C LEU A 61 -11.66 1.06 6.53
N VAL A 62 -12.78 0.47 6.10
CA VAL A 62 -13.51 0.98 4.92
C VAL A 62 -13.95 2.43 5.12
N LEU A 63 -14.51 2.77 6.28
CA LEU A 63 -14.93 4.15 6.57
C LEU A 63 -13.75 5.12 6.52
N VAL A 64 -12.63 4.76 7.16
CA VAL A 64 -11.40 5.55 7.13
C VAL A 64 -10.90 5.72 5.69
N LEU A 65 -10.97 4.68 4.87
CA LEU A 65 -10.59 4.75 3.46
C LEU A 65 -11.47 5.70 2.66
N CYS A 66 -12.80 5.64 2.86
CA CYS A 66 -13.73 6.56 2.22
C CYS A 66 -13.38 8.02 2.56
N VAL A 67 -13.09 8.31 3.83
CA VAL A 67 -12.68 9.64 4.29
C VAL A 67 -11.37 10.08 3.62
N VAL A 68 -10.36 9.21 3.61
CA VAL A 68 -9.06 9.52 2.98
C VAL A 68 -9.23 9.79 1.48
N ILE A 69 -10.01 8.97 0.78
CA ILE A 69 -10.25 9.13 -0.66
C ILE A 69 -11.02 10.42 -0.94
N SER A 70 -12.01 10.78 -0.10
CA SER A 70 -12.74 12.06 -0.20
C SER A 70 -11.80 13.25 -0.06
N GLU A 71 -10.99 13.26 1.01
CA GLU A 71 -10.04 14.34 1.30
C GLU A 71 -8.98 14.50 0.21
N ILE A 72 -8.48 13.40 -0.35
CA ILE A 72 -7.54 13.46 -1.47
C ILE A 72 -8.24 14.01 -2.73
N SER A 73 -9.50 13.63 -2.96
CA SER A 73 -10.30 14.09 -4.11
C SER A 73 -10.62 15.58 -4.02
N GLU A 74 -10.97 16.08 -2.84
CA GLU A 74 -11.21 17.50 -2.54
C GLU A 74 -9.93 18.34 -2.61
N GLY A 75 -8.77 17.75 -2.29
CA GLY A 75 -7.45 18.37 -2.36
C GLY A 75 -6.95 18.76 -3.76
N GLY A 76 -7.79 18.65 -4.79
CA GLY A 76 -7.48 19.06 -6.15
C GLY A 76 -6.57 18.06 -6.88
N ILE A 77 -6.97 16.80 -6.95
CA ILE A 77 -6.28 15.81 -7.80
C ILE A 77 -6.26 16.34 -9.24
N ASN A 78 -5.07 16.52 -9.80
CA ASN A 78 -4.92 16.82 -11.22
C ASN A 78 -5.63 15.72 -12.02
N SER A 79 -6.53 16.08 -12.94
CA SER A 79 -7.31 15.12 -13.75
C SER A 79 -6.44 14.06 -14.41
N LYS A 80 -5.20 14.40 -14.77
CA LYS A 80 -4.21 13.46 -15.31
C LYS A 80 -3.68 12.47 -14.26
N ALA A 81 -3.51 12.88 -13.01
CA ALA A 81 -3.15 11.98 -11.91
C ALA A 81 -4.30 11.02 -11.58
N LEU A 82 -5.55 11.50 -11.62
CA LEU A 82 -6.73 10.64 -11.48
C LEU A 82 -6.83 9.62 -12.62
N ALA A 83 -6.56 10.05 -13.86
CA ALA A 83 -6.48 9.13 -15.00
C ALA A 83 -5.39 8.07 -14.83
N MET A 84 -4.19 8.46 -14.37
CA MET A 84 -3.10 7.52 -14.08
C MET A 84 -3.46 6.56 -12.92
N LEU A 85 -4.14 7.04 -11.88
CA LEU A 85 -4.66 6.19 -10.80
C LEU A 85 -5.62 5.14 -11.37
N GLY A 86 -6.55 5.53 -12.23
CA GLY A 86 -7.49 4.60 -12.87
C GLY A 86 -6.79 3.55 -13.73
N VAL A 87 -5.89 3.97 -14.63
CA VAL A 87 -5.14 3.05 -15.50
C VAL A 87 -4.29 2.09 -14.69
N LEU A 88 -3.51 2.59 -13.72
CA LEU A 88 -2.66 1.73 -12.90
C LEU A 88 -3.49 0.83 -11.97
N SER A 89 -4.65 1.30 -11.50
CA SER A 89 -5.57 0.45 -10.72
C SER A 89 -6.12 -0.70 -11.55
N ALA A 90 -6.50 -0.44 -12.81
CA ALA A 90 -6.98 -1.47 -13.72
C ALA A 90 -5.88 -2.48 -14.07
N VAL A 91 -4.67 -2.02 -14.39
CA VAL A 91 -3.50 -2.89 -14.63
C VAL A 91 -3.24 -3.76 -13.40
N ASN A 92 -3.18 -3.15 -12.22
CA ASN A 92 -2.89 -3.88 -10.99
C ASN A 92 -4.00 -4.87 -10.63
N ALA A 93 -5.26 -4.50 -10.86
CA ALA A 93 -6.41 -5.38 -10.65
C ALA A 93 -6.42 -6.59 -11.59
N ALA A 94 -5.97 -6.41 -12.84
CA ALA A 94 -5.84 -7.47 -13.84
C ALA A 94 -4.62 -8.38 -13.60
N LEU A 95 -3.55 -7.85 -13.00
CA LEU A 95 -2.36 -8.62 -12.64
C LEU A 95 -2.58 -9.56 -11.46
N ARG A 96 -3.46 -9.18 -10.52
CA ARG A 96 -3.68 -9.94 -9.28
C ARG A 96 -4.14 -11.39 -9.50
N PRO A 97 -5.11 -11.70 -10.37
CA PRO A 97 -5.51 -13.09 -10.63
C PRO A 97 -4.40 -13.95 -11.23
N LEU A 98 -3.45 -13.35 -11.96
CA LEU A 98 -2.32 -14.08 -12.57
C LEU A 98 -1.34 -14.61 -11.51
N GLY A 99 -1.35 -14.02 -10.31
CA GLY A 99 -0.55 -14.47 -9.16
C GLY A 99 -1.29 -15.33 -8.14
N ALA A 100 -2.63 -15.37 -8.22
CA ALA A 100 -3.44 -16.13 -7.28
C ALA A 100 -3.31 -17.64 -7.57
N GLY A 101 -2.71 -18.39 -6.63
CA GLY A 101 -2.59 -19.86 -6.69
C GLY A 101 -1.26 -20.39 -7.24
N THR A 102 -0.33 -19.54 -7.67
CA THR A 102 0.97 -19.94 -8.26
C THR A 102 2.12 -19.64 -7.31
N ALA A 103 2.31 -20.45 -6.26
CA ALA A 103 3.53 -20.50 -5.43
C ALA A 103 4.17 -19.12 -5.06
N GLY A 104 3.35 -18.10 -4.78
CA GLY A 104 3.82 -16.77 -4.39
C GLY A 104 4.21 -15.82 -5.55
N ILE A 105 3.90 -16.12 -6.81
CA ILE A 105 4.10 -15.15 -7.91
C ILE A 105 3.18 -13.96 -7.69
N GLU A 106 3.71 -12.85 -7.21
CA GLU A 106 2.92 -11.65 -6.89
C GLU A 106 3.46 -10.44 -7.64
N THR A 107 2.74 -10.02 -8.66
CA THR A 107 3.12 -8.89 -9.53
C THR A 107 2.44 -7.58 -9.14
N VAL A 108 1.51 -7.61 -8.18
CA VAL A 108 0.81 -6.41 -7.71
C VAL A 108 1.80 -5.43 -7.07
N PHE A 109 2.69 -5.94 -6.22
CA PHE A 109 3.59 -5.08 -5.45
C PHE A 109 4.62 -4.40 -6.34
N PHE A 110 5.04 -5.05 -7.42
CA PHE A 110 5.92 -4.46 -8.43
C PHE A 110 5.34 -3.13 -8.96
N VAL A 111 4.05 -3.10 -9.32
CA VAL A 111 3.40 -1.88 -9.80
C VAL A 111 3.27 -0.85 -8.67
N LEU A 112 2.83 -1.28 -7.47
CA LEU A 112 2.65 -0.39 -6.32
C LEU A 112 3.94 0.30 -5.89
N VAL A 113 5.04 -0.45 -5.79
CA VAL A 113 6.36 0.07 -5.39
C VAL A 113 6.85 1.11 -6.40
N LEU A 114 6.83 0.79 -7.70
CA LEU A 114 7.32 1.70 -8.73
C LEU A 114 6.43 2.93 -8.88
N ALA A 115 5.11 2.77 -8.79
CA ALA A 115 4.17 3.88 -8.87
C ALA A 115 4.27 4.79 -7.64
N GLY A 116 4.32 4.22 -6.43
CA GLY A 116 4.53 4.96 -5.19
C GLY A 116 5.84 5.76 -5.23
N ARG A 117 6.92 5.14 -5.71
CA ARG A 117 8.22 5.80 -5.88
C ARG A 117 8.19 7.00 -6.83
N VAL A 118 7.43 6.91 -7.93
CA VAL A 118 7.40 7.96 -8.97
C VAL A 118 6.37 9.05 -8.68
N TYR A 119 5.18 8.67 -8.22
CA TYR A 119 4.04 9.58 -8.05
C TYR A 119 3.90 10.09 -6.61
N GLY A 120 4.58 9.48 -5.65
CA GLY A 120 4.65 9.90 -4.25
C GLY A 120 3.75 9.06 -3.31
N PRO A 121 3.88 9.29 -1.99
CA PRO A 121 3.26 8.45 -0.96
C PRO A 121 1.73 8.45 -1.00
N GLY A 122 1.11 9.62 -1.23
CA GLY A 122 -0.35 9.73 -1.30
C GLY A 122 -0.91 8.99 -2.52
N PHE A 123 -0.23 9.07 -3.66
CA PHE A 123 -0.60 8.30 -4.85
C PHE A 123 -0.45 6.80 -4.61
N GLY A 124 0.66 6.38 -3.99
CA GLY A 124 0.89 4.99 -3.63
C GLY A 124 -0.17 4.43 -2.68
N PHE A 125 -0.57 5.22 -1.67
CA PHE A 125 -1.65 4.87 -0.75
C PHE A 125 -2.97 4.66 -1.51
N THR A 126 -3.40 5.67 -2.28
CA THR A 126 -4.66 5.58 -3.04
C THR A 126 -4.65 4.44 -4.04
N LEU A 127 -3.55 4.26 -4.79
CA LEU A 127 -3.40 3.19 -5.77
C LEU A 127 -3.54 1.80 -5.11
N GLY A 128 -2.91 1.60 -3.95
CA GLY A 128 -3.03 0.35 -3.19
C GLY A 128 -4.48 0.04 -2.83
N CYS A 129 -5.23 1.04 -2.37
CA CYS A 129 -6.65 0.88 -2.04
C CYS A 129 -7.51 0.60 -3.28
N THR A 130 -7.41 1.45 -4.30
CA THR A 130 -8.31 1.40 -5.47
C THR A 130 -8.07 0.17 -6.32
N SER A 131 -6.82 -0.27 -6.46
CA SER A 131 -6.51 -1.48 -7.22
C SER A 131 -7.04 -2.75 -6.56
N LEU A 132 -6.89 -2.87 -5.23
CA LEU A 132 -7.36 -4.04 -4.49
C LEU A 132 -8.89 -4.08 -4.46
N PHE A 133 -9.53 -2.93 -4.30
CA PHE A 133 -10.98 -2.81 -4.39
C PHE A 133 -11.51 -3.19 -5.77
N ALA A 134 -10.95 -2.62 -6.83
CA ALA A 134 -11.34 -2.94 -8.20
C ALA A 134 -11.15 -4.44 -8.50
N SER A 135 -10.02 -5.01 -8.05
CA SER A 135 -9.75 -6.44 -8.21
C SER A 135 -10.76 -7.32 -7.46
N ALA A 136 -11.10 -6.96 -6.21
CA ALA A 136 -12.08 -7.71 -5.42
C ALA A 136 -13.49 -7.67 -6.04
N LEU A 137 -13.88 -6.55 -6.67
CA LEU A 137 -15.13 -6.47 -7.42
C LEU A 137 -15.13 -7.42 -8.63
N ILE A 138 -14.02 -7.50 -9.35
CA ILE A 138 -13.88 -8.36 -10.54
C ILE A 138 -13.87 -9.84 -10.15
N THR A 139 -13.14 -10.21 -9.09
CA THR A 139 -12.97 -11.60 -8.68
C THR A 139 -14.04 -12.09 -7.70
N GLY A 140 -15.03 -11.26 -7.36
CA GLY A 140 -16.01 -11.58 -6.32
C GLY A 140 -15.42 -11.73 -4.92
N GLY A 141 -14.22 -11.16 -4.68
CA GLY A 141 -13.46 -11.30 -3.43
C GLY A 141 -13.83 -10.30 -2.33
N VAL A 142 -15.03 -9.71 -2.39
CA VAL A 142 -15.49 -8.72 -1.41
C VAL A 142 -15.84 -9.43 -0.10
N GLY A 143 -15.17 -9.04 0.97
CA GLY A 143 -15.40 -9.62 2.29
C GLY A 143 -14.71 -8.84 3.41
N PRO A 144 -14.89 -9.27 4.67
CA PRO A 144 -14.35 -8.60 5.86
C PRO A 144 -12.83 -8.45 5.87
N TRP A 145 -12.13 -9.29 5.10
CA TRP A 145 -10.68 -9.27 4.95
C TRP A 145 -10.17 -8.26 3.93
N MET A 146 -11.02 -7.86 2.99
CA MET A 146 -10.65 -6.95 1.90
C MET A 146 -10.06 -5.62 2.42
N PRO A 147 -10.60 -4.98 3.46
CA PRO A 147 -10.06 -3.70 3.97
C PRO A 147 -8.62 -3.85 4.48
N TYR A 148 -8.29 -4.96 5.14
CA TYR A 148 -6.92 -5.26 5.56
C TYR A 148 -6.00 -5.41 4.34
N GLN A 149 -6.43 -6.10 3.29
CA GLN A 149 -5.65 -6.23 2.04
C GLN A 149 -5.45 -4.88 1.35
N MET A 150 -6.48 -4.04 1.32
CA MET A 150 -6.41 -2.69 0.77
C MET A 150 -5.38 -1.84 1.53
N PHE A 151 -5.45 -1.81 2.86
CA PHE A 151 -4.49 -1.08 3.69
C PHE A 151 -3.07 -1.64 3.60
N GLY A 152 -2.90 -2.95 3.58
CA GLY A 152 -1.60 -3.59 3.38
C GLY A 152 -0.96 -3.12 2.06
N CYS A 153 -1.73 -3.12 0.96
CA CYS A 153 -1.24 -2.62 -0.33
C CYS A 153 -1.01 -1.11 -0.34
N ALA A 154 -1.86 -0.35 0.36
CA ALA A 154 -1.70 1.09 0.54
C ALA A 154 -0.38 1.41 1.26
N PHE A 155 -0.01 0.65 2.29
CA PHE A 155 1.27 0.79 2.98
C PHE A 155 2.46 0.49 2.06
N VAL A 156 2.39 -0.59 1.28
CA VAL A 156 3.44 -0.92 0.30
C VAL A 156 3.65 0.20 -0.72
N GLY A 157 2.58 0.78 -1.26
CA GLY A 157 2.70 1.92 -2.19
C GLY A 157 3.17 3.21 -1.50
N MET A 158 2.63 3.50 -0.32
CA MET A 158 2.90 4.72 0.43
C MET A 158 4.37 4.79 0.89
N LEU A 159 4.86 3.74 1.54
CA LEU A 159 6.22 3.67 2.07
C LEU A 159 7.26 3.70 0.93
N ALA A 160 6.95 3.15 -0.25
CA ALA A 160 7.81 3.26 -1.43
C ALA A 160 8.03 4.72 -1.87
N GLY A 161 6.99 5.56 -1.72
CA GLY A 161 7.05 6.99 -1.98
C GLY A 161 7.83 7.79 -0.93
N LEU A 162 8.02 7.23 0.27
CA LEU A 162 8.80 7.84 1.36
C LEU A 162 10.28 7.43 1.37
N LEU A 163 10.67 6.47 0.51
CA LEU A 163 12.06 6.02 0.41
C LEU A 163 13.02 7.18 0.06
N PRO A 164 14.27 7.12 0.57
CA PRO A 164 15.26 8.14 0.31
C PRO A 164 15.53 8.29 -1.20
N ARG A 165 16.02 9.46 -1.59
CA ARG A 165 16.31 9.72 -3.00
C ARG A 165 17.53 8.90 -3.43
N ALA A 166 17.33 8.05 -4.41
CA ALA A 166 18.38 7.35 -5.12
C ALA A 166 18.13 7.47 -6.64
N THR A 167 19.16 7.28 -7.45
CA THR A 167 19.07 7.24 -8.91
C THR A 167 19.85 6.06 -9.49
N GLY A 168 19.56 5.70 -10.74
CA GLY A 168 20.27 4.65 -11.49
C GLY A 168 20.15 3.27 -10.83
N ARG A 169 21.24 2.50 -10.84
CA ARG A 169 21.26 1.12 -10.29
C ARG A 169 20.96 1.06 -8.79
N ARG A 170 21.42 2.05 -8.01
CA ARG A 170 21.17 2.12 -6.56
C ARG A 170 19.69 2.23 -6.26
N GLU A 171 18.97 3.01 -7.06
CA GLU A 171 17.52 3.13 -6.93
C GLU A 171 16.79 1.83 -7.21
N VAL A 172 17.15 1.15 -8.31
CA VAL A 172 16.55 -0.14 -8.68
C VAL A 172 16.78 -1.17 -7.58
N MET A 173 18.01 -1.26 -7.05
CA MET A 173 18.33 -2.20 -5.98
C MET A 173 17.58 -1.87 -4.68
N MET A 174 17.51 -0.59 -4.31
CA MET A 174 16.73 -0.15 -3.14
C MET A 174 15.26 -0.53 -3.29
N LEU A 175 14.66 -0.31 -4.46
CA LEU A 175 13.27 -0.68 -4.73
C LEU A 175 13.06 -2.19 -4.75
N ALA A 176 14.02 -2.96 -5.27
CA ALA A 176 13.95 -4.41 -5.30
C ALA A 176 13.97 -4.99 -3.88
N VAL A 177 14.94 -4.56 -3.04
CA VAL A 177 15.02 -4.94 -1.63
C VAL A 177 13.77 -4.51 -0.88
N TYR A 178 13.33 -3.27 -1.07
CA TYR A 178 12.11 -2.76 -0.45
C TYR A 178 10.87 -3.57 -0.87
N GLY A 179 10.72 -3.90 -2.17
CA GLY A 179 9.61 -4.69 -2.68
C GLY A 179 9.60 -6.10 -2.10
N SER A 180 10.78 -6.71 -1.94
CA SER A 180 10.92 -8.01 -1.28
C SER A 180 10.51 -7.95 0.19
N LEU A 181 11.01 -6.97 0.94
CA LEU A 181 10.66 -6.79 2.36
C LEU A 181 9.19 -6.44 2.56
N SER A 182 8.61 -5.66 1.65
CA SER A 182 7.18 -5.36 1.61
C SER A 182 6.34 -6.63 1.44
N GLY A 183 6.87 -7.63 0.72
CA GLY A 183 6.24 -8.94 0.56
C GLY A 183 5.98 -9.64 1.90
N TYR A 184 7.02 -9.73 2.72
CA TYR A 184 6.96 -10.28 4.08
C TYR A 184 6.11 -9.42 5.01
N LEU A 185 6.30 -8.10 5.00
CA LEU A 185 5.52 -7.20 5.86
C LEU A 185 4.01 -7.30 5.61
N PHE A 186 3.62 -7.42 4.34
CA PHE A 186 2.22 -7.59 3.98
C PHE A 186 1.65 -8.93 4.47
N GLY A 187 2.40 -10.03 4.26
CA GLY A 187 2.01 -11.37 4.73
C GLY A 187 1.84 -11.39 6.24
N PHE A 188 2.86 -10.88 6.95
CA PHE A 188 2.85 -10.67 8.38
C PHE A 188 1.58 -9.93 8.84
N LEU A 189 1.37 -8.69 8.39
CA LEU A 189 0.22 -7.90 8.83
C LEU A 189 -1.12 -8.60 8.52
N LEU A 190 -1.29 -9.19 7.33
CA LEU A 190 -2.51 -9.93 7.01
C LEU A 190 -2.71 -11.12 7.94
N ASN A 191 -1.68 -11.94 8.13
CA ASN A 191 -1.73 -13.09 9.02
C ASN A 191 -2.11 -12.68 10.43
N LEU A 192 -1.57 -11.57 10.93
CA LEU A 192 -1.90 -11.08 12.26
C LEU A 192 -3.40 -10.83 12.41
N SER A 193 -4.05 -10.25 11.40
CA SER A 193 -5.48 -9.93 11.47
C SER A 193 -6.39 -11.17 11.52
N PHE A 194 -5.95 -12.32 10.97
CA PHE A 194 -6.71 -13.58 10.90
C PHE A 194 -6.21 -14.68 11.83
N TRP A 195 -5.00 -14.54 12.39
CA TRP A 195 -4.33 -15.54 13.20
C TRP A 195 -5.24 -16.14 14.30
N PRO A 196 -6.09 -15.36 15.01
CA PRO A 196 -6.98 -15.91 16.02
C PRO A 196 -7.99 -16.97 15.56
N PHE A 197 -8.18 -17.15 14.23
CA PHE A 197 -9.14 -18.08 13.66
C PHE A 197 -8.51 -19.11 12.72
N SER A 198 -7.18 -19.08 12.56
CA SER A 198 -6.52 -19.75 11.44
C SER A 198 -6.07 -21.19 11.74
N VAL A 199 -6.02 -21.60 13.01
CA VAL A 199 -5.53 -22.91 13.45
C VAL A 199 -6.40 -23.51 14.54
N ASP A 200 -6.28 -24.83 14.72
CA ASP A 200 -6.88 -25.55 15.85
C ASP A 200 -6.51 -24.85 17.17
N PRO A 201 -7.48 -24.49 18.04
CA PRO A 201 -7.21 -23.85 19.32
C PRO A 201 -6.25 -24.61 20.24
N ASN A 202 -6.10 -25.92 20.05
CA ASN A 202 -5.19 -26.77 20.83
C ASN A 202 -3.74 -26.75 20.29
N SER A 203 -3.50 -26.11 19.16
CA SER A 203 -2.16 -26.02 18.57
C SER A 203 -1.23 -25.12 19.40
N SER A 204 0.05 -25.47 19.46
CA SER A 204 1.08 -24.68 20.14
C SER A 204 1.29 -23.30 19.53
N ILE A 205 0.92 -23.11 18.27
CA ILE A 205 1.02 -21.85 17.52
C ILE A 205 -0.31 -21.08 17.45
N ALA A 206 -1.37 -21.58 18.08
CA ALA A 206 -2.66 -20.91 18.12
C ALA A 206 -2.65 -19.69 19.03
N TYR A 207 -3.47 -18.70 18.67
CA TYR A 207 -3.79 -17.59 19.54
C TYR A 207 -4.47 -18.12 20.81
N LEU A 208 -3.93 -17.76 21.98
CA LEU A 208 -4.53 -18.13 23.26
C LEU A 208 -4.95 -16.85 24.03
N PRO A 209 -6.25 -16.64 24.30
CA PRO A 209 -6.71 -15.45 25.02
C PRO A 209 -6.15 -15.39 26.44
N GLY A 210 -5.69 -14.21 26.85
CA GLY A 210 -5.21 -13.95 28.22
C GLY A 210 -3.73 -14.25 28.48
N LEU A 211 -2.98 -14.75 27.49
CA LEU A 211 -1.53 -14.90 27.64
C LEU A 211 -0.81 -13.54 27.70
N PRO A 212 0.36 -13.49 28.38
CA PRO A 212 1.24 -12.33 28.32
C PRO A 212 1.64 -11.99 26.87
N PHE A 213 1.85 -10.70 26.59
CA PHE A 213 2.22 -10.21 25.26
C PHE A 213 3.39 -10.99 24.63
N THR A 214 4.44 -11.26 25.41
CA THR A 214 5.65 -11.92 24.91
C THR A 214 5.38 -13.35 24.43
N GLU A 215 4.61 -14.14 25.18
CA GLU A 215 4.26 -15.51 24.80
C GLU A 215 3.34 -15.52 23.58
N GLN A 216 2.37 -14.60 23.57
CA GLN A 216 1.46 -14.44 22.44
C GLN A 216 2.21 -14.03 21.16
N TRP A 217 3.20 -13.15 21.30
CA TRP A 217 4.06 -12.74 20.19
C TRP A 217 4.90 -13.89 19.65
N GLN A 218 5.49 -14.72 20.52
CA GLN A 218 6.26 -15.90 20.10
C GLN A 218 5.39 -16.91 19.34
N ARG A 219 4.15 -17.16 19.80
CA ARG A 219 3.20 -18.03 19.09
C ARG A 219 2.86 -17.49 17.71
N TYR A 220 2.67 -16.18 17.60
CA TYR A 220 2.39 -15.54 16.32
C TYR A 220 3.58 -15.62 15.35
N LEU A 221 4.82 -15.39 15.82
CA LEU A 221 6.01 -15.57 14.99
C LEU A 221 6.15 -17.02 14.50
N ALA A 222 5.90 -17.99 15.37
CA ALA A 222 5.93 -19.40 14.98
C ALA A 222 4.83 -19.74 13.96
N PHE A 223 3.63 -19.17 14.12
CA PHE A 223 2.55 -19.29 13.16
C PHE A 223 2.94 -18.71 11.79
N ASP A 224 3.40 -17.46 11.75
CA ASP A 224 3.76 -16.77 10.51
C ASP A 224 4.86 -17.50 9.73
N VAL A 225 5.89 -17.98 10.45
CA VAL A 225 6.96 -18.80 9.87
C VAL A 225 6.43 -20.14 9.34
N ALA A 226 5.57 -20.82 10.10
CA ALA A 226 5.07 -22.14 9.73
C ALA A 226 4.09 -22.09 8.55
N THR A 227 3.26 -21.05 8.45
CA THR A 227 2.16 -21.00 7.46
C THR A 227 2.45 -20.13 6.25
N SER A 228 3.26 -19.09 6.40
CA SER A 228 3.38 -18.05 5.37
C SER A 228 4.78 -17.81 4.83
N LEU A 229 5.84 -18.27 5.50
CA LEU A 229 7.21 -18.04 5.03
C LEU A 229 7.42 -18.47 3.57
N GLY A 230 6.90 -19.62 3.16
CA GLY A 230 7.01 -20.09 1.77
C GLY A 230 6.31 -19.18 0.77
N TRP A 231 5.08 -18.76 1.09
CA TRP A 231 4.28 -17.85 0.26
C TRP A 231 4.91 -16.45 0.15
N ASP A 232 5.38 -15.92 1.28
CA ASP A 232 6.00 -14.60 1.35
C ASP A 232 7.38 -14.59 0.70
N THR A 233 8.12 -15.71 0.76
CA THR A 233 9.39 -15.88 0.02
C THR A 233 9.15 -15.86 -1.48
N GLY A 234 8.14 -16.59 -1.97
CA GLY A 234 7.76 -16.55 -3.39
C GLY A 234 7.46 -15.11 -3.83
N ARG A 235 6.64 -14.40 -3.04
CA ARG A 235 6.29 -12.99 -3.28
C ARG A 235 7.52 -12.10 -3.28
N ALA A 236 8.44 -12.31 -2.35
CA ALA A 236 9.65 -11.53 -2.21
C ALA A 236 10.60 -11.72 -3.41
N VAL A 237 10.77 -12.96 -3.87
CA VAL A 237 11.60 -13.31 -5.03
C VAL A 237 11.00 -12.75 -6.31
N THR A 238 9.70 -12.93 -6.53
CA THR A 238 9.03 -12.39 -7.72
C THR A 238 9.17 -10.87 -7.79
N ASN A 239 8.93 -10.16 -6.67
CA ASN A 239 9.11 -8.71 -6.65
C ASN A 239 10.55 -8.29 -6.90
N PHE A 240 11.51 -9.00 -6.31
CA PHE A 240 12.93 -8.73 -6.55
C PHE A 240 13.27 -8.84 -8.04
N LEU A 241 12.87 -9.94 -8.69
CA LEU A 241 13.15 -10.20 -10.10
C LEU A 241 12.42 -9.22 -11.01
N CYS A 242 11.13 -8.97 -10.79
CA CYS A 242 10.37 -8.01 -11.60
C CYS A 242 10.97 -6.60 -11.50
N ILE A 243 11.32 -6.13 -10.30
CA ILE A 243 11.89 -4.79 -10.10
C ILE A 243 13.30 -4.70 -10.70
N THR A 244 14.16 -5.71 -10.51
CA THR A 244 15.53 -5.68 -11.05
C THR A 244 15.55 -5.72 -12.59
N LEU A 245 14.70 -6.56 -13.20
CA LEU A 245 14.68 -6.76 -14.65
C LEU A 245 13.87 -5.68 -15.38
N ALA A 246 12.64 -5.40 -14.94
CA ALA A 246 11.73 -4.50 -15.63
C ALA A 246 11.66 -3.09 -15.02
N GLY A 247 12.15 -2.91 -13.78
CA GLY A 247 12.10 -1.63 -13.07
C GLY A 247 12.71 -0.45 -13.84
N PRO A 248 13.90 -0.55 -14.47
CA PRO A 248 14.47 0.56 -15.24
C PRO A 248 13.55 1.06 -16.36
N ALA A 249 12.93 0.15 -17.11
CA ALA A 249 12.03 0.47 -18.21
C ALA A 249 10.73 1.10 -17.68
N VAL A 250 10.12 0.49 -16.67
CA VAL A 250 8.86 0.96 -16.08
C VAL A 250 9.03 2.30 -15.36
N LEU A 251 10.11 2.50 -14.59
CA LEU A 251 10.44 3.79 -13.97
C LEU A 251 10.58 4.89 -15.02
N THR A 252 11.22 4.59 -16.15
CA THR A 252 11.37 5.54 -17.25
C THR A 252 10.01 5.94 -17.84
N THR A 253 9.14 4.95 -18.07
CA THR A 253 7.77 5.17 -18.56
C THR A 253 6.92 5.97 -17.57
N PHE A 254 6.91 5.59 -16.30
CA PHE A 254 6.16 6.31 -15.26
C PHE A 254 6.64 7.75 -15.10
N ARG A 255 7.96 8.00 -15.11
CA ARG A 255 8.52 9.36 -15.05
C ARG A 255 8.17 10.18 -16.28
N ARG A 256 8.16 9.58 -17.48
CA ARG A 256 7.72 10.24 -18.72
C ARG A 256 6.25 10.64 -18.62
N ALA A 257 5.38 9.74 -18.15
CA ALA A 257 3.97 10.02 -17.91
C ALA A 257 3.78 11.12 -16.85
N ALA A 258 4.53 11.07 -15.74
CA ALA A 258 4.49 12.08 -14.68
C ALA A 258 4.89 13.48 -15.18
N ARG A 259 5.93 13.59 -16.02
CA ARG A 259 6.31 14.87 -16.64
C ARG A 259 5.21 15.42 -17.54
N ARG A 260 4.58 14.58 -18.36
CA ARG A 260 3.43 14.98 -19.21
C ARG A 260 2.20 15.40 -18.38
N ALA A 261 2.04 14.83 -17.19
CA ALA A 261 0.98 15.20 -16.25
C ALA A 261 1.18 16.58 -15.61
N ARG A 262 2.44 17.02 -15.46
CA ARG A 262 2.84 18.28 -14.79
C ARG A 262 2.84 19.53 -15.67
N PHE A 263 2.53 19.45 -16.97
CA PHE A 263 2.44 20.65 -17.81
C PHE A 263 1.35 21.60 -17.28
N ARG A 264 1.79 22.83 -16.98
CA ARG A 264 1.11 23.93 -16.28
C ARG A 264 -0.22 24.34 -16.93
N ALA A 265 -1.07 24.97 -16.12
CA ALA A 265 -2.22 25.76 -16.55
C ALA A 265 -1.83 26.70 -17.72
N PRO A 266 -2.74 26.96 -18.68
CA PRO A 266 -2.43 27.76 -19.86
C PRO A 266 -1.85 29.12 -19.43
N VAL A 267 -0.73 29.50 -20.07
CA VAL A 267 -0.13 30.82 -19.89
C VAL A 267 -1.17 31.85 -20.36
N ARG A 268 -1.84 32.51 -19.42
CA ARG A 268 -2.64 33.70 -19.72
C ARG A 268 -1.67 34.85 -19.92
N PHE A 269 -1.49 35.26 -21.18
CA PHE A 269 -0.91 36.57 -21.47
C PHE A 269 -1.90 37.63 -20.98
N ALA A 270 -1.49 38.42 -19.98
CA ALA A 270 -2.21 39.62 -19.62
C ALA A 270 -1.92 40.68 -20.69
N ALA A 271 -2.97 41.27 -21.27
CA ALA A 271 -2.80 42.39 -22.19
C ALA A 271 -2.12 43.56 -21.46
N PRO A 272 -1.27 44.35 -22.14
CA PRO A 272 -0.66 45.53 -21.54
C PRO A 272 -1.76 46.47 -21.07
N LYS A 273 -1.67 46.93 -19.82
CA LYS A 273 -2.52 48.04 -19.37
C LYS A 273 -2.06 49.29 -20.10
N GLY A 274 -2.90 49.78 -21.01
CA GLY A 274 -2.81 51.14 -21.54
C GLY A 274 -3.17 52.16 -20.47
#